data_AF-A0AB72Z7Z4-F1
#
_entry.id   AF-A0AB72Z7Z4-F1
#
_cell.length_a   1.000
_cell.length_b   1.000
_cell.length_c   1.000
_cell.angle_alpha   90.00
_cell.angle_beta   90.00
_cell.angle_gamma   90.00
#
_symmetry.space_group_name_H-M   'P 1'
#
loop_
_entity.id
_entity.type
_entity.pdbx_description
1 polymer ?
#
loop_
_entity_poly.entity_id
_entity_poly.type
_entity_poly.pdbx_seq_one_letter_code
_entity_poly.pdbx_strand_id
1 'polypeptide(L)'
;MNIKRKSIVIILGLTLLTTFSLPSYASAEDSTTNSPIDAETILNDDTNESIYTPKEQSEADKEEAKAKPTEEVNSGAQAKTNARLFSSLQGLSSANQYIINQKYTNPVIEQQIKNFDRFVYKDGYGKPRGFVVHETANDNSTITGEINYMTNNWRNAFVHTFVDSSRIIQIHPTEYAVWGAGSKANPYFIQSELVREKTKEKFYKSINNDAYYVAYNLKQYGLKPVNAHNTGVGTVWSHDAVTRFLGGTTHGDPVSYFAKWGYTFNEFFDLVNYKYNELTVPALKTYYANSAISLRTTADWSSSILINIPEGEKVTIDENSVTQDGFYKVNYGGKTGWMKIGYFSKNPVLQTYYSASEINLRSSPSWNSSIKGTLPTNAKVVINNSTNTDGFYKVNYNGMVGWMKLSYFATKPTLEDVYAMSDVNLRKEASWDSAIAFTIKEGDKGVLNNTTGKNGFYQVTVNGKVGWMKKEYFANKPVLETLYASSELNLRSKPDWDSSVSATLPVNTQVKLNNTTLTNGFYQVTANGKVGWMKRNYFSTTSVLETLYAEDAVNLRQSPTWDSPVVVNIPKGARVSLNNTTLTNDFYQITYNGKTGWMKRGYFVK
;
A
#
# COMPACT_ATOMS: atom_id res chain seq x y z
N MET A 1 89.11 5.12 -24.10
CA MET A 1 88.82 3.67 -24.09
C MET A 1 87.52 3.44 -23.32
N ASN A 2 86.66 2.58 -23.85
CA ASN A 2 85.24 2.33 -23.56
C ASN A 2 84.57 2.65 -22.20
N ILE A 3 83.33 3.12 -22.38
CA ILE A 3 82.20 3.37 -21.48
C ILE A 3 81.62 2.06 -20.91
N LYS A 4 81.12 2.09 -19.66
CA LYS A 4 79.85 1.44 -19.27
C LYS A 4 79.21 2.15 -18.05
N ARG A 5 78.06 2.80 -18.32
CA ARG A 5 77.12 3.36 -17.34
C ARG A 5 76.31 2.24 -16.69
N LYS A 6 76.06 2.33 -15.38
CA LYS A 6 75.13 1.45 -14.64
C LYS A 6 73.70 2.00 -14.75
N SER A 7 72.79 1.20 -15.29
CA SER A 7 71.37 1.52 -15.43
C SER A 7 70.58 1.03 -14.20
N ILE A 8 69.72 1.90 -13.71
CA ILE A 8 68.66 1.63 -12.73
C ILE A 8 67.53 0.89 -13.46
N VAL A 9 67.16 -0.30 -12.98
CA VAL A 9 66.01 -1.06 -13.48
C VAL A 9 64.83 -0.78 -12.56
N ILE A 10 63.82 -0.10 -13.10
CA ILE A 10 62.49 0.04 -12.51
C ILE A 10 61.75 -1.27 -12.79
N ILE A 11 61.50 -2.07 -11.74
CA ILE A 11 60.60 -3.21 -11.81
C ILE A 11 59.18 -2.67 -11.64
N LEU A 12 58.43 -2.59 -12.75
CA LEU A 12 56.98 -2.44 -12.72
C LEU A 12 56.38 -3.71 -12.09
N GLY A 13 55.97 -3.62 -10.84
CA GLY A 13 55.07 -4.59 -10.22
C GLY A 13 53.69 -4.46 -10.85
N LEU A 14 53.34 -5.41 -11.72
CA LEU A 14 52.00 -5.59 -12.28
C LEU A 14 51.05 -6.01 -11.14
N THR A 15 50.36 -5.06 -10.49
CA THR A 15 49.21 -5.38 -9.64
C THR A 15 48.06 -5.79 -10.54
N LEU A 16 47.81 -7.10 -10.59
CA LEU A 16 46.64 -7.72 -11.17
C LEU A 16 45.39 -7.21 -10.42
N LEU A 17 44.74 -6.17 -10.92
CA LEU A 17 43.37 -5.84 -10.53
C LEU A 17 42.48 -6.98 -11.01
N THR A 18 42.12 -7.88 -10.11
CA THR A 18 40.98 -8.77 -10.32
C THR A 18 39.72 -7.91 -10.30
N THR A 19 39.25 -7.52 -11.48
CA THR A 19 37.91 -6.98 -11.69
C THR A 19 36.92 -8.06 -11.29
N PHE A 20 36.35 -7.98 -10.09
CA PHE A 20 35.08 -8.65 -9.82
C PHE A 20 34.02 -7.95 -10.67
N SER A 21 33.72 -8.54 -11.81
CA SER A 21 32.50 -8.27 -12.56
C SER A 21 31.32 -8.65 -11.67
N LEU A 22 30.72 -7.64 -11.04
CA LEU A 22 29.38 -7.77 -10.47
C LEU A 22 28.46 -8.22 -11.61
N PRO A 23 27.57 -9.22 -11.40
CA PRO A 23 26.54 -9.50 -12.37
C PRO A 23 25.73 -8.22 -12.54
N SER A 24 25.77 -7.68 -13.76
CA SER A 24 24.84 -6.67 -14.23
C SER A 24 23.45 -7.27 -14.12
N TYR A 25 22.79 -7.06 -12.97
CA TYR A 25 21.34 -7.02 -12.94
C TYR A 25 20.98 -5.80 -13.79
N ALA A 26 20.78 -6.06 -15.08
CA ALA A 26 19.90 -5.23 -15.88
C ALA A 26 18.57 -5.20 -15.12
N SER A 27 18.32 -4.13 -14.35
CA SER A 27 16.94 -3.73 -14.19
C SER A 27 16.48 -3.51 -15.61
N ALA A 28 15.51 -4.31 -16.06
CA ALA A 28 14.70 -3.93 -17.19
C ALA A 28 14.11 -2.55 -16.84
N GLU A 29 14.80 -1.48 -17.23
CA GLU A 29 14.13 -0.24 -17.52
C GLU A 29 13.13 -0.63 -18.60
N ASP A 30 11.85 -0.54 -18.24
CA ASP A 30 10.73 -0.71 -19.13
C ASP A 30 10.85 0.36 -20.23
N SER A 31 11.64 0.07 -21.27
CA SER A 31 12.15 1.05 -22.23
C SER A 31 11.11 1.45 -23.27
N THR A 32 9.85 1.06 -23.08
CA THR A 32 8.74 1.32 -24.01
C THR A 32 7.83 2.45 -23.56
N THR A 33 7.83 2.84 -22.27
CA THR A 33 6.89 3.85 -21.74
C THR A 33 7.36 5.30 -21.89
N ASN A 34 8.66 5.55 -22.08
CA ASN A 34 9.23 6.92 -22.15
C ASN A 34 9.51 7.40 -23.58
N SER A 35 9.13 6.62 -24.59
CA SER A 35 9.20 7.03 -25.99
C SER A 35 8.01 7.95 -26.33
N PRO A 36 8.22 8.98 -27.17
CA PRO A 36 7.14 9.82 -27.68
C PRO A 36 6.01 8.95 -28.25
N ILE A 37 4.77 9.25 -27.88
CA ILE A 37 3.60 8.56 -28.41
C ILE A 37 3.17 9.26 -29.71
N ASP A 38 2.83 8.47 -30.73
CA ASP A 38 2.25 8.97 -31.98
C ASP A 38 0.72 8.90 -31.97
N ALA A 39 0.10 9.74 -32.81
CA ALA A 39 -1.35 9.84 -32.94
C ALA A 39 -2.00 8.54 -33.41
N GLU A 40 -1.32 7.79 -34.27
CA GLU A 40 -1.83 6.51 -34.79
C GLU A 40 -1.98 5.49 -33.67
N THR A 41 -1.00 5.40 -32.77
CA THR A 41 -1.02 4.56 -31.58
C THR A 41 -2.19 4.93 -30.69
N ILE A 42 -2.44 6.23 -30.46
CA ILE A 42 -3.57 6.69 -29.63
C ILE A 42 -4.91 6.35 -30.28
N LEU A 43 -5.05 6.58 -31.59
CA LEU A 43 -6.31 6.36 -32.31
C LEU A 43 -6.68 4.87 -32.43
N ASN A 44 -5.67 4.00 -32.51
CA ASN A 44 -5.84 2.55 -32.60
C ASN A 44 -5.86 1.86 -31.23
N ASP A 45 -5.71 2.60 -30.13
CA ASP A 45 -5.76 2.05 -28.77
C ASP A 45 -7.21 1.68 -28.38
N ASP A 46 -7.38 0.59 -27.64
CA ASP A 46 -8.66 0.06 -27.17
C ASP A 46 -9.15 0.72 -25.85
N THR A 47 -8.65 1.92 -25.54
CA THR A 47 -8.96 2.66 -24.31
C THR A 47 -10.46 2.83 -24.14
N ASN A 48 -10.96 2.49 -22.95
CA ASN A 48 -12.33 2.81 -22.57
C ASN A 48 -12.49 4.32 -22.33
N GLU A 49 -12.81 5.04 -23.40
CA GLU A 49 -12.97 6.49 -23.42
C GLU A 49 -14.05 7.02 -22.47
N SER A 50 -15.03 6.20 -22.07
CA SER A 50 -16.11 6.63 -21.16
C SER A 50 -15.61 7.13 -19.79
N ILE A 51 -14.43 6.68 -19.34
CA ILE A 51 -13.78 7.16 -18.11
C ILE A 51 -13.22 8.58 -18.30
N TYR A 52 -12.82 8.89 -19.53
CA TYR A 52 -12.11 10.12 -19.92
C TYR A 52 -13.04 11.14 -20.62
N THR A 53 -14.33 10.84 -20.65
CA THR A 53 -15.39 11.73 -21.12
C THR A 53 -16.08 12.39 -19.92
N PRO A 54 -16.27 13.72 -19.92
CA PRO A 54 -16.95 14.41 -18.83
C PRO A 54 -18.38 13.93 -18.61
N LYS A 55 -18.84 14.01 -17.35
CA LYS A 55 -20.17 13.53 -16.93
C LYS A 55 -21.30 14.47 -17.33
N GLU A 56 -21.04 15.77 -17.40
CA GLU A 56 -22.04 16.82 -17.62
C GLU A 56 -21.64 17.67 -18.84
N GLN A 57 -21.75 17.08 -20.03
CA GLN A 57 -21.50 17.76 -21.31
C GLN A 57 -22.75 18.46 -21.84
N SER A 58 -22.57 19.65 -22.42
CA SER A 58 -23.60 20.30 -23.23
C SER A 58 -23.84 19.49 -24.52
N GLU A 59 -24.97 19.69 -25.19
CA GLU A 59 -25.20 19.03 -26.49
C GLU A 59 -24.17 19.47 -27.54
N ALA A 60 -23.71 20.73 -27.48
CA ALA A 60 -22.63 21.21 -28.34
C ALA A 60 -21.32 20.45 -28.06
N ASP A 61 -20.98 20.22 -26.79
CA ASP A 61 -19.75 19.51 -26.40
C ASP A 61 -19.81 18.03 -26.84
N LYS A 62 -21.00 17.41 -26.81
CA LYS A 62 -21.20 16.04 -27.29
C LYS A 62 -21.05 15.92 -28.80
N GLU A 63 -21.50 16.91 -29.56
CA GLU A 63 -21.25 16.95 -31.00
C GLU A 63 -19.78 17.25 -31.30
N GLU A 64 -19.16 18.15 -30.54
CA GLU A 64 -17.73 18.44 -30.63
C GLU A 64 -16.88 17.17 -30.40
N ALA A 65 -17.24 16.37 -29.40
CA ALA A 65 -16.54 15.13 -29.06
C ALA A 65 -16.58 14.06 -30.16
N LYS A 66 -17.42 14.22 -31.19
CA LYS A 66 -17.48 13.32 -32.35
C LYS A 66 -16.58 13.78 -33.51
N ALA A 67 -15.92 14.93 -33.37
CA ALA A 67 -15.02 15.45 -34.39
C ALA A 67 -13.91 14.44 -34.71
N LYS A 68 -13.64 14.27 -36.00
CA LYS A 68 -12.56 13.40 -36.48
C LYS A 68 -11.29 14.23 -36.67
N PRO A 69 -10.10 13.59 -36.67
CA PRO A 69 -8.86 14.23 -37.10
C PRO A 69 -9.05 14.94 -38.44
N THR A 70 -8.53 16.16 -38.56
CA THR A 70 -8.58 16.95 -39.80
C THR A 70 -7.32 16.78 -40.66
N GLU A 71 -6.25 16.24 -40.08
CA GLU A 71 -5.07 15.80 -40.83
C GLU A 71 -5.04 14.28 -40.95
N GLU A 72 -4.68 13.77 -42.13
CA GLU A 72 -4.44 12.34 -42.30
C GLU A 72 -3.25 11.90 -41.44
N VAL A 73 -3.49 10.90 -40.61
CA VAL A 73 -2.45 10.31 -39.75
C VAL A 73 -1.49 9.53 -40.63
N ASN A 74 -0.32 10.13 -40.91
CA ASN A 74 0.69 9.53 -41.77
C ASN A 74 1.38 8.34 -41.06
N SER A 75 1.02 7.11 -41.44
CA SER A 75 1.53 5.86 -40.89
C SER A 75 2.98 5.50 -41.26
N GLY A 76 3.82 6.50 -41.57
CA GLY A 76 5.16 6.26 -42.13
C GLY A 76 6.22 7.34 -41.88
N ALA A 77 5.93 8.41 -41.15
CA ALA A 77 6.96 9.39 -40.82
C ALA A 77 7.78 8.91 -39.61
N GLN A 78 8.90 8.24 -39.86
CA GLN A 78 9.96 8.13 -38.85
C GLN A 78 10.20 9.52 -38.27
N ALA A 79 9.98 9.68 -36.96
CA ALA A 79 10.21 10.91 -36.24
C ALA A 79 11.57 11.47 -36.65
N LYS A 80 11.58 12.52 -37.48
CA LYS A 80 12.80 13.28 -37.72
C LYS A 80 13.11 13.93 -36.38
N THR A 81 14.04 13.31 -35.65
CA THR A 81 14.62 13.73 -34.38
C THR A 81 15.42 15.02 -34.51
N ASN A 82 14.93 15.99 -35.29
CA ASN A 82 15.46 17.34 -35.31
C ASN A 82 14.82 18.16 -34.19
N ALA A 83 14.79 17.61 -32.97
CA ALA A 83 14.91 18.48 -31.82
C ALA A 83 16.28 19.15 -31.97
N ARG A 84 16.31 20.37 -32.50
CA ARG A 84 17.50 21.21 -32.35
C ARG A 84 17.70 21.33 -30.85
N LEU A 85 18.70 20.63 -30.32
CA LEU A 85 19.11 20.78 -28.92
C LEU A 85 19.68 22.20 -28.79
N PHE A 86 18.84 23.14 -28.37
CA PHE A 86 19.29 24.48 -28.06
C PHE A 86 19.98 24.45 -26.69
N SER A 87 21.30 24.26 -26.72
CA SER A 87 22.19 24.54 -25.57
C SER A 87 22.73 25.97 -25.60
N SER A 88 22.36 26.77 -26.61
CA SER A 88 22.79 28.15 -26.77
C SER A 88 21.66 29.07 -27.21
N LEU A 89 21.71 30.32 -26.73
CA LEU A 89 20.74 31.38 -27.04
C LEU A 89 20.66 31.72 -28.53
N GLN A 90 21.74 31.47 -29.28
CA GLN A 90 21.95 31.97 -30.65
C GLN A 90 21.01 31.32 -31.69
N GLY A 91 20.39 30.19 -31.35
CA GLY A 91 19.44 29.48 -32.21
C GLY A 91 17.96 29.77 -31.94
N LEU A 92 17.64 30.49 -30.87
CA LEU A 92 16.26 30.80 -30.46
C LEU A 92 15.74 32.05 -31.19
N SER A 93 14.41 32.20 -31.28
CA SER A 93 13.81 33.42 -31.83
C SER A 93 14.12 34.67 -30.99
N SER A 94 13.99 35.85 -31.59
CA SER A 94 14.21 37.12 -30.88
C SER A 94 13.28 37.29 -29.68
N ALA A 95 12.05 36.78 -29.74
CA ALA A 95 11.12 36.76 -28.62
C ALA A 95 11.63 35.88 -27.46
N ASN A 96 12.13 34.67 -27.76
CA ASN A 96 12.69 33.78 -26.75
C ASN A 96 13.99 34.31 -26.14
N GLN A 97 14.87 34.87 -26.96
CA GLN A 97 16.07 35.55 -26.47
C GLN A 97 15.69 36.71 -25.54
N TYR A 98 14.68 37.50 -25.88
CA TYR A 98 14.16 38.53 -24.98
C TYR A 98 13.68 37.94 -23.66
N ILE A 99 12.80 36.93 -23.69
CA ILE A 99 12.26 36.29 -22.48
C ILE A 99 13.38 35.78 -21.56
N ILE A 100 14.36 35.08 -22.12
CA ILE A 100 15.47 34.51 -21.34
C ILE A 100 16.37 35.62 -20.77
N ASN A 101 16.64 36.67 -21.55
CA ASN A 101 17.47 37.79 -21.12
C ASN A 101 16.83 38.61 -19.99
N GLN A 102 15.49 38.59 -19.85
CA GLN A 102 14.82 39.22 -18.71
C GLN A 102 15.10 38.49 -17.39
N LYS A 103 15.55 37.23 -17.42
CA LYS A 103 15.83 36.41 -16.23
C LYS A 103 14.64 36.38 -15.26
N TYR A 104 13.43 36.22 -15.78
CA TYR A 104 12.23 36.07 -14.96
C TYR A 104 12.41 34.96 -13.94
N THR A 105 12.09 35.24 -12.68
CA THR A 105 12.04 34.22 -11.63
C THR A 105 10.93 33.23 -11.94
N ASN A 106 11.22 31.93 -11.90
CA ASN A 106 10.19 30.91 -11.98
C ASN A 106 9.32 30.97 -10.71
N PRO A 107 8.00 31.13 -10.81
CA PRO A 107 7.14 31.15 -9.64
C PRO A 107 7.08 29.76 -9.00
N VAL A 108 6.76 29.73 -7.70
CA VAL A 108 6.46 28.47 -7.00
C VAL A 108 5.22 27.84 -7.64
N ILE A 109 5.23 26.52 -7.81
CA ILE A 109 4.04 25.76 -8.20
C ILE A 109 3.13 25.65 -6.97
N GLU A 110 2.16 26.56 -6.87
CA GLU A 110 1.20 26.61 -5.78
C GLU A 110 0.26 25.41 -5.85
N GLN A 111 -0.04 24.82 -4.69
CA GLN A 111 -0.97 23.69 -4.58
C GLN A 111 -2.31 24.20 -4.05
N GLN A 112 -3.34 24.20 -4.89
CA GLN A 112 -4.73 24.51 -4.54
C GLN A 112 -5.65 23.36 -4.97
N ILE A 113 -5.25 22.13 -4.62
CA ILE A 113 -5.90 20.89 -5.03
C ILE A 113 -7.39 20.91 -4.67
N LYS A 114 -8.23 20.71 -5.69
CA LYS A 114 -9.69 20.62 -5.56
C LYS A 114 -10.13 19.16 -5.42
N ASN A 115 -11.33 18.97 -4.90
CA ASN A 115 -11.93 17.65 -4.70
C ASN A 115 -12.67 17.18 -5.97
N PHE A 116 -11.95 17.01 -7.06
CA PHE A 116 -12.46 16.43 -8.31
C PHE A 116 -12.33 14.91 -8.29
N ASP A 117 -13.06 14.24 -9.18
CA ASP A 117 -12.88 12.80 -9.40
C ASP A 117 -11.44 12.49 -9.81
N ARG A 118 -10.93 11.33 -9.36
CA ARG A 118 -9.58 10.86 -9.66
C ARG A 118 -9.65 9.56 -10.43
N PHE A 119 -9.06 9.54 -11.62
CA PHE A 119 -8.94 8.38 -12.48
C PHE A 119 -7.53 8.37 -13.07
N VAL A 120 -6.94 7.19 -13.19
CA VAL A 120 -5.55 7.03 -13.64
C VAL A 120 -5.45 7.25 -15.15
N TYR A 121 -4.25 7.55 -15.65
CA TYR A 121 -3.96 7.50 -17.09
C TYR A 121 -4.12 6.08 -17.63
N LYS A 122 -4.17 5.93 -18.96
CA LYS A 122 -4.25 4.62 -19.64
C LYS A 122 -3.15 3.67 -19.17
N ASP A 123 -1.92 4.16 -19.06
CA ASP A 123 -0.77 3.35 -18.67
C ASP A 123 -0.65 3.12 -17.14
N GLY A 124 -1.51 3.76 -16.35
CA GLY A 124 -1.61 3.63 -14.89
C GLY A 124 -1.33 4.92 -14.11
N TYR A 125 -1.35 4.81 -12.78
CA TYR A 125 -1.08 5.94 -11.88
C TYR A 125 0.30 6.53 -12.12
N GLY A 126 0.39 7.86 -12.30
CA GLY A 126 1.67 8.56 -12.47
C GLY A 126 2.39 8.26 -13.79
N LYS A 127 1.67 7.81 -14.82
CA LYS A 127 2.23 7.48 -16.14
C LYS A 127 1.62 8.31 -17.28
N PRO A 128 1.74 9.65 -17.25
CA PRO A 128 1.44 10.46 -18.43
C PRO A 128 2.48 10.21 -19.54
N ARG A 129 2.06 10.42 -20.79
CA ARG A 129 2.87 10.29 -22.00
C ARG A 129 3.25 11.63 -22.63
N GLY A 130 2.82 12.74 -22.03
CA GLY A 130 3.12 14.08 -22.50
C GLY A 130 2.28 15.15 -21.82
N PHE A 131 2.15 16.28 -22.51
CA PHE A 131 1.55 17.51 -22.00
C PHE A 131 0.77 18.22 -23.12
N VAL A 132 -0.48 18.63 -22.86
CA VAL A 132 -1.29 19.52 -23.71
C VAL A 132 -1.30 20.93 -23.11
N VAL A 133 -1.01 21.92 -23.95
CA VAL A 133 -1.02 23.33 -23.60
C VAL A 133 -2.28 23.97 -24.15
N HIS A 134 -3.02 24.64 -23.27
CA HIS A 134 -4.25 25.35 -23.57
C HIS A 134 -4.11 26.85 -23.35
N GLU A 135 -5.12 27.59 -23.80
CA GLU A 135 -5.39 28.93 -23.26
C GLU A 135 -6.90 29.15 -23.05
N THR A 136 -7.22 29.96 -22.04
CA THR A 136 -8.56 30.11 -21.45
C THR A 136 -9.68 30.65 -22.35
N ALA A 137 -9.35 31.07 -23.58
CA ALA A 137 -10.23 31.71 -24.55
C ALA A 137 -10.95 32.98 -24.06
N ASN A 138 -10.54 33.55 -22.93
CA ASN A 138 -11.25 34.64 -22.25
C ASN A 138 -10.33 35.85 -21.96
N ASP A 139 -10.47 36.91 -22.75
CA ASP A 139 -9.64 38.13 -22.62
C ASP A 139 -9.89 38.92 -21.31
N ASN A 140 -10.96 38.61 -20.58
CA ASN A 140 -11.41 39.38 -19.41
C ASN A 140 -11.21 38.65 -18.07
N SER A 141 -10.86 37.37 -18.10
CA SER A 141 -10.75 36.58 -16.89
C SER A 141 -9.47 36.85 -16.11
N THR A 142 -9.39 36.22 -14.94
CA THR A 142 -8.19 36.16 -14.10
C THR A 142 -7.97 34.72 -13.72
N ILE A 143 -6.75 34.33 -13.34
CA ILE A 143 -6.47 32.96 -12.91
C ILE A 143 -7.40 32.49 -11.78
N THR A 144 -7.77 33.38 -10.85
CA THR A 144 -8.71 33.04 -9.76
C THR A 144 -10.13 32.91 -10.29
N GLY A 145 -10.55 33.76 -11.23
CA GLY A 145 -11.85 33.65 -11.88
C GLY A 145 -12.01 32.32 -12.63
N GLU A 146 -10.99 31.93 -13.40
CA GLU A 146 -10.97 30.68 -14.15
C GLU A 146 -10.98 29.45 -13.23
N ILE A 147 -10.14 29.43 -12.19
CA ILE A 147 -10.15 28.36 -11.19
C ILE A 147 -11.51 28.24 -10.52
N ASN A 148 -12.15 29.35 -10.15
CA ASN A 148 -13.46 29.34 -9.52
C ASN A 148 -14.54 28.82 -10.47
N TYR A 149 -14.54 29.28 -11.72
CA TYR A 149 -15.47 28.81 -12.74
C TYR A 149 -15.31 27.31 -12.97
N MET A 150 -14.08 26.84 -13.20
CA MET A 150 -13.79 25.42 -13.38
C MET A 150 -14.17 24.59 -12.15
N THR A 151 -13.89 25.08 -10.93
CA THR A 151 -14.26 24.37 -9.69
C THR A 151 -15.77 24.17 -9.58
N ASN A 152 -16.57 25.11 -10.09
CA ASN A 152 -18.03 25.00 -10.07
C ASN A 152 -18.58 24.15 -11.22
N ASN A 153 -17.83 24.01 -12.33
CA ASN A 153 -18.27 23.33 -13.56
C ASN A 153 -17.41 22.10 -13.90
N TRP A 154 -16.66 21.56 -12.94
CA TRP A 154 -15.61 20.56 -13.20
C TRP A 154 -16.11 19.26 -13.82
N ARG A 155 -17.41 18.94 -13.65
CA ARG A 155 -18.05 17.78 -14.27
C ARG A 155 -18.19 17.89 -15.78
N ASN A 156 -18.08 19.11 -16.31
CA ASN A 156 -18.01 19.41 -17.73
C ASN A 156 -16.55 19.43 -18.23
N ALA A 157 -15.65 20.10 -17.51
CA ALA A 157 -14.23 20.13 -17.85
C ALA A 157 -13.36 20.54 -16.65
N PHE A 158 -12.16 19.98 -16.56
CA PHE A 158 -11.12 20.48 -15.66
C PHE A 158 -9.72 20.12 -16.17
N VAL A 159 -8.72 20.94 -15.83
CA VAL A 159 -7.30 20.69 -16.13
C VAL A 159 -6.47 20.51 -14.85
N HIS A 160 -5.16 20.27 -15.00
CA HIS A 160 -4.27 20.10 -13.86
C HIS A 160 -3.89 21.43 -13.22
N THR A 161 -3.61 22.44 -14.05
CA THR A 161 -2.94 23.66 -13.61
C THR A 161 -3.35 24.86 -14.43
N PHE A 162 -3.42 26.02 -13.78
CA PHE A 162 -3.51 27.30 -14.45
C PHE A 162 -2.21 28.09 -14.32
N VAL A 163 -1.88 28.85 -15.36
CA VAL A 163 -0.69 29.69 -15.42
C VAL A 163 -1.05 31.11 -15.87
N ASP A 164 -0.53 32.12 -15.19
CA ASP A 164 -0.57 33.51 -15.64
C ASP A 164 0.84 34.15 -15.56
N SER A 165 0.94 35.46 -15.83
CA SER A 165 2.22 36.18 -15.74
C SER A 165 2.86 36.21 -14.35
N SER A 166 2.16 35.78 -13.31
CA SER A 166 2.60 35.88 -11.91
C SER A 166 2.64 34.55 -11.16
N ARG A 167 1.74 33.60 -11.46
CA ARG A 167 1.49 32.40 -10.66
C ARG A 167 1.35 31.15 -11.54
N ILE A 168 1.70 30.02 -10.95
CA ILE A 168 1.37 28.67 -11.42
C ILE A 168 0.58 28.01 -10.30
N ILE A 169 -0.67 27.65 -10.56
CA ILE A 169 -1.57 27.08 -9.55
C ILE A 169 -2.07 25.72 -10.01
N GLN A 170 -1.55 24.66 -9.38
CA GLN A 170 -2.01 23.30 -9.57
C GLN A 170 -3.29 23.07 -8.77
N ILE A 171 -4.33 22.61 -9.46
CA ILE A 171 -5.67 22.35 -8.91
C ILE A 171 -6.04 20.87 -8.96
N HIS A 172 -5.30 20.05 -9.71
CA HIS A 172 -5.43 18.59 -9.71
C HIS A 172 -4.06 17.90 -9.74
N PRO A 173 -3.85 16.77 -9.02
CA PRO A 173 -2.57 16.05 -9.02
C PRO A 173 -2.24 15.47 -10.41
N THR A 174 -1.00 15.61 -10.86
CA THR A 174 -0.52 15.15 -12.19
C THR A 174 -0.29 13.65 -12.28
N GLU A 175 -0.56 12.89 -11.23
CA GLU A 175 -0.56 11.42 -11.28
C GLU A 175 -1.90 10.83 -11.76
N TYR A 176 -2.92 11.67 -11.90
CA TYR A 176 -4.26 11.31 -12.39
C TYR A 176 -4.59 12.09 -13.66
N ALA A 177 -5.42 11.51 -14.51
CA ALA A 177 -5.92 12.14 -15.73
C ALA A 177 -7.01 13.19 -15.42
N VAL A 178 -7.31 14.02 -16.42
CA VAL A 178 -8.29 15.13 -16.32
C VAL A 178 -9.23 15.14 -17.54
N TRP A 179 -10.20 16.04 -17.55
CA TRP A 179 -11.14 16.23 -18.66
C TRP A 179 -10.98 17.61 -19.29
N GLY A 180 -9.98 17.82 -20.16
CA GLY A 180 -9.74 19.14 -20.76
C GLY A 180 -9.32 19.16 -22.23
N ALA A 181 -9.02 18.01 -22.85
CA ALA A 181 -8.57 17.94 -24.24
C ALA A 181 -9.32 16.89 -25.09
N GLY A 182 -10.53 16.50 -24.66
CA GLY A 182 -11.29 15.43 -25.31
C GLY A 182 -10.83 14.01 -24.94
N SER A 183 -11.74 13.03 -25.12
CA SER A 183 -11.58 11.65 -24.63
C SER A 183 -10.38 10.90 -25.22
N LYS A 184 -9.87 11.34 -26.38
CA LYS A 184 -8.68 10.78 -27.04
C LYS A 184 -7.37 11.20 -26.37
N ALA A 185 -7.27 12.44 -25.89
CA ALA A 185 -6.05 13.00 -25.31
C ALA A 185 -5.99 12.89 -23.78
N ASN A 186 -7.15 13.01 -23.11
CA ASN A 186 -7.30 12.91 -21.66
C ASN A 186 -6.63 11.66 -21.02
N PRO A 187 -6.63 10.47 -21.63
CA PRO A 187 -6.00 9.29 -21.03
C PRO A 187 -4.46 9.36 -20.95
N TYR A 188 -3.83 10.32 -21.64
CA TYR A 188 -2.39 10.30 -21.89
C TYR A 188 -1.65 11.55 -21.40
N PHE A 189 -2.30 12.71 -21.27
CA PHE A 189 -1.57 13.96 -21.15
C PHE A 189 -1.90 14.77 -19.89
N ILE A 190 -0.84 15.38 -19.32
CA ILE A 190 -0.98 16.50 -18.38
C ILE A 190 -1.49 17.72 -19.15
N GLN A 191 -2.24 18.62 -18.51
CA GLN A 191 -2.91 19.74 -19.18
C GLN A 191 -2.79 21.02 -18.34
N SER A 192 -2.36 22.13 -18.94
CA SER A 192 -2.37 23.48 -18.34
C SER A 192 -3.19 24.46 -19.15
N GLU A 193 -3.80 25.42 -18.45
CA GLU A 193 -4.51 26.57 -19.01
C GLU A 193 -3.69 27.85 -18.84
N LEU A 194 -3.29 28.47 -19.95
CA LEU A 194 -2.67 29.79 -19.95
C LEU A 194 -3.74 30.89 -19.93
N VAL A 195 -3.76 31.70 -18.88
CA VAL A 195 -4.68 32.84 -18.76
C VAL A 195 -4.27 33.94 -19.73
N ARG A 196 -5.23 34.50 -20.46
CA ARG A 196 -4.95 35.56 -21.44
C ARG A 196 -4.51 36.88 -20.78
N GLU A 197 -3.33 37.32 -21.16
CA GLU A 197 -2.72 38.58 -20.72
C GLU A 197 -3.06 39.78 -21.61
N LYS A 198 -2.98 40.97 -21.01
CA LYS A 198 -3.42 42.25 -21.61
C LYS A 198 -2.30 43.08 -22.25
N THR A 199 -1.05 42.70 -22.00
CA THR A 199 0.15 43.43 -22.47
C THR A 199 1.22 42.45 -22.93
N LYS A 200 2.05 42.85 -23.89
CA LYS A 200 3.10 41.99 -24.46
C LYS A 200 4.12 41.53 -23.41
N GLU A 201 4.46 42.40 -22.46
CA GLU A 201 5.34 42.07 -21.35
C GLU A 201 4.77 40.95 -20.47
N LYS A 202 3.51 41.10 -20.02
CA LYS A 202 2.83 40.07 -19.24
C LYS A 202 2.66 38.77 -20.02
N PHE A 203 2.32 38.84 -21.31
CA PHE A 203 2.29 37.67 -22.18
C PHE A 203 3.64 36.93 -22.19
N TYR A 204 4.75 37.64 -22.40
CA TYR A 204 6.08 37.01 -22.36
C TYR A 204 6.42 36.41 -21.00
N LYS A 205 5.97 37.04 -19.91
CA LYS A 205 6.15 36.48 -18.56
C LYS A 205 5.27 35.25 -18.33
N SER A 206 4.03 35.22 -18.84
CA SER A 206 3.16 34.04 -18.73
C SER A 206 3.68 32.88 -19.57
N ILE A 207 4.17 33.14 -20.79
CA ILE A 207 4.87 32.17 -21.64
C ILE A 207 6.10 31.59 -20.93
N ASN A 208 6.89 32.43 -20.25
CA ASN A 208 8.03 31.96 -19.45
C ASN A 208 7.60 30.97 -18.36
N ASN A 209 6.52 31.29 -17.64
CA ASN A 209 6.01 30.48 -16.53
C ASN A 209 5.44 29.15 -17.02
N ASP A 210 4.67 29.17 -18.11
CA ASP A 210 4.05 27.98 -18.66
C ASP A 210 5.09 27.06 -19.31
N ALA A 211 6.05 27.61 -20.07
CA ALA A 211 7.16 26.84 -20.60
C ALA A 211 8.03 26.21 -19.48
N TYR A 212 8.20 26.91 -18.35
CA TYR A 212 8.83 26.34 -17.15
C TYR A 212 8.01 25.19 -16.57
N TYR A 213 6.69 25.34 -16.45
CA TYR A 213 5.81 24.31 -15.90
C TYR A 213 5.78 23.04 -16.77
N VAL A 214 5.68 23.20 -18.10
CA VAL A 214 5.75 22.08 -19.04
C VAL A 214 7.10 21.37 -18.91
N ALA A 215 8.21 22.12 -18.96
CA ALA A 215 9.56 21.56 -18.80
C ALA A 215 9.74 20.83 -17.44
N TYR A 216 9.19 21.38 -16.36
CA TYR A 216 9.20 20.77 -15.03
C TYR A 216 8.50 19.41 -15.05
N ASN A 217 7.29 19.33 -15.59
CA ASN A 217 6.53 18.07 -15.65
C ASN A 217 7.20 17.03 -16.55
N LEU A 218 7.67 17.43 -17.73
CA LEU A 218 8.42 16.53 -18.61
C LEU A 218 9.62 15.92 -17.87
N LYS A 219 10.38 16.74 -17.13
CA LYS A 219 11.55 16.29 -16.38
C LYS A 219 11.16 15.40 -15.19
N GLN A 220 10.07 15.73 -14.48
CA GLN A 220 9.55 14.94 -13.35
C GLN A 220 9.14 13.53 -13.78
N TYR A 221 8.51 13.39 -14.96
CA TYR A 221 8.06 12.10 -15.48
C TYR A 221 9.07 11.42 -16.42
N GLY A 222 10.27 11.98 -16.59
CA GLY A 222 11.32 11.39 -17.44
C GLY A 222 11.01 11.42 -18.95
N LEU A 223 10.13 12.33 -19.39
CA LEU A 223 9.71 12.49 -20.78
C LEU A 223 10.63 13.49 -21.50
N LYS A 224 11.19 13.09 -22.64
CA LYS A 224 11.98 14.01 -23.48
C LYS A 224 11.07 14.96 -24.25
N PRO A 225 11.37 16.27 -24.36
CA PRO A 225 10.59 17.20 -25.18
C PRO A 225 10.62 16.80 -26.66
N VAL A 226 9.45 16.51 -27.23
CA VAL A 226 9.25 16.28 -28.66
C VAL A 226 7.99 17.00 -29.10
N ASN A 227 8.11 17.84 -30.13
CA ASN A 227 7.06 18.73 -30.60
C ASN A 227 6.05 17.96 -31.46
N ALA A 228 4.88 17.66 -30.89
CA ALA A 228 3.81 17.00 -31.62
C ALA A 228 2.98 17.96 -32.49
N HIS A 229 3.12 19.28 -32.31
CA HIS A 229 2.30 20.28 -33.00
C HIS A 229 2.38 20.15 -34.53
N ASN A 230 3.53 19.77 -35.06
CA ASN A 230 3.74 19.68 -36.50
C ASN A 230 3.55 18.26 -37.08
N THR A 231 3.48 17.23 -36.23
CA THR A 231 3.65 15.83 -36.69
C THR A 231 2.62 14.86 -36.11
N GLY A 232 1.92 15.22 -35.03
CA GLY A 232 1.12 14.27 -34.27
C GLY A 232 1.96 13.22 -33.53
N VAL A 233 3.27 13.45 -33.37
CA VAL A 233 4.18 12.53 -32.66
C VAL A 233 5.02 13.31 -31.67
N GLY A 234 4.81 13.10 -30.37
CA GLY A 234 5.55 13.87 -29.38
C GLY A 234 5.02 13.80 -27.96
N THR A 235 5.63 14.63 -27.12
CA THR A 235 5.32 14.77 -25.69
C THR A 235 4.79 16.16 -25.34
N VAL A 236 4.84 17.12 -26.27
CA VAL A 236 4.29 18.48 -26.09
C VAL A 236 3.33 18.77 -27.23
N TRP A 237 2.07 18.97 -26.88
CA TRP A 237 0.93 19.12 -27.78
C TRP A 237 0.25 20.48 -27.52
N SER A 238 -0.15 21.18 -28.58
CA SER A 238 -1.20 22.19 -28.46
C SER A 238 -2.56 21.51 -28.51
N HIS A 239 -3.60 22.13 -27.97
CA HIS A 239 -4.96 21.62 -28.15
C HIS A 239 -5.37 21.58 -29.65
N ASP A 240 -4.92 22.56 -30.45
CA ASP A 240 -5.01 22.53 -31.92
C ASP A 240 -4.44 21.24 -32.55
N ALA A 241 -3.36 20.70 -32.00
CA ALA A 241 -2.74 19.49 -32.55
C ALA A 241 -3.54 18.25 -32.14
N VAL A 242 -4.16 18.27 -30.96
CA VAL A 242 -5.14 17.25 -30.57
C VAL A 242 -6.31 17.26 -31.55
N THR A 243 -6.89 18.42 -31.85
CA THR A 243 -7.95 18.56 -32.87
C THR A 243 -7.52 17.98 -34.21
N ARG A 244 -6.35 18.40 -34.73
CA ARG A 244 -5.89 17.99 -36.06
C ARG A 244 -5.54 16.51 -36.18
N PHE A 245 -4.88 15.93 -35.17
CA PHE A 245 -4.33 14.57 -35.27
C PHE A 245 -5.13 13.51 -34.51
N LEU A 246 -5.89 13.87 -33.46
CA LEU A 246 -6.64 12.91 -32.62
C LEU A 246 -8.15 13.08 -32.75
N GLY A 247 -8.65 14.28 -33.05
CA GLY A 247 -10.07 14.59 -32.97
C GLY A 247 -10.61 14.49 -31.54
N GLY A 248 -11.92 14.30 -31.38
CA GLY A 248 -12.58 14.30 -30.07
C GLY A 248 -12.73 15.68 -29.43
N THR A 249 -12.35 16.73 -30.17
CA THR A 249 -12.49 18.15 -29.86
C THR A 249 -12.32 18.95 -31.16
N THR A 250 -12.71 20.22 -31.16
CA THR A 250 -12.52 21.14 -32.30
C THR A 250 -11.73 22.40 -31.95
N HIS A 251 -11.15 22.48 -30.76
CA HIS A 251 -10.52 23.71 -30.29
C HIS A 251 -9.17 23.95 -30.97
N GLY A 252 -8.83 25.23 -31.17
CA GLY A 252 -7.63 25.68 -31.89
C GLY A 252 -6.61 26.40 -31.01
N ASP A 253 -6.77 26.34 -29.69
CA ASP A 253 -5.85 26.94 -28.73
C ASP A 253 -4.49 26.21 -28.66
N PRO A 254 -3.41 26.91 -28.29
CA PRO A 254 -3.30 28.35 -28.04
C PRO A 254 -2.83 29.13 -29.28
N VAL A 255 -2.95 28.55 -30.48
CA VAL A 255 -2.28 29.03 -31.70
C VAL A 255 -2.66 30.47 -32.05
N SER A 256 -3.96 30.77 -32.08
CA SER A 256 -4.47 32.11 -32.43
C SER A 256 -4.11 33.16 -31.36
N TYR A 257 -4.13 32.78 -30.09
CA TYR A 257 -3.74 33.65 -28.99
C TYR A 257 -2.24 33.99 -29.04
N PHE A 258 -1.37 33.02 -29.34
CA PHE A 258 0.06 33.28 -29.50
C PHE A 258 0.32 34.20 -30.70
N ALA A 259 -0.37 33.95 -31.83
CA ALA A 259 -0.26 34.77 -33.03
C ALA A 259 -0.64 36.24 -32.78
N LYS A 260 -1.65 36.52 -31.94
CA LYS A 260 -2.02 37.89 -31.51
C LYS A 260 -0.85 38.69 -30.92
N TRP A 261 0.14 38.01 -30.33
CA TRP A 261 1.33 38.62 -29.75
C TRP A 261 2.59 38.52 -30.62
N GLY A 262 2.45 38.01 -31.85
CA GLY A 262 3.56 37.75 -32.77
C GLY A 262 4.46 36.64 -32.26
N TYR A 263 3.87 35.56 -31.76
CA TYR A 263 4.55 34.39 -31.22
C TYR A 263 3.88 33.11 -31.77
N THR A 264 4.61 32.00 -31.78
CA THR A 264 4.13 30.72 -32.35
C THR A 264 4.29 29.57 -31.36
N PHE A 265 3.54 28.48 -31.56
CA PHE A 265 3.70 27.28 -30.74
C PHE A 265 5.09 26.64 -30.90
N ASN A 266 5.71 26.77 -32.07
CA ASN A 266 7.07 26.30 -32.30
C ASN A 266 8.09 27.08 -31.45
N GLU A 267 7.94 28.40 -31.34
CA GLU A 267 8.78 29.20 -30.44
C GLU A 267 8.52 28.85 -28.96
N PHE A 268 7.26 28.60 -28.58
CA PHE A 268 6.94 28.11 -27.25
C PHE A 268 7.66 26.78 -26.94
N PHE A 269 7.58 25.81 -27.86
CA PHE A 269 8.26 24.54 -27.73
C PHE A 269 9.78 24.70 -27.61
N ASP A 270 10.38 25.58 -28.41
CA ASP A 270 11.82 25.86 -28.32
C ASP A 270 12.21 26.39 -26.92
N LEU A 271 11.36 27.22 -26.30
CA LEU A 271 11.56 27.69 -24.93
C LEU A 271 11.38 26.57 -23.90
N VAL A 272 10.40 25.68 -24.08
CA VAL A 272 10.23 24.47 -23.25
C VAL A 272 11.49 23.60 -23.32
N ASN A 273 11.99 23.34 -24.52
CA ASN A 273 13.18 22.51 -24.73
C ASN A 273 14.43 23.14 -24.11
N TYR A 274 14.64 24.45 -24.29
CA TYR A 274 15.71 25.20 -23.62
C TYR A 274 15.61 25.06 -22.09
N LYS A 275 14.44 25.34 -21.51
CA LYS A 275 14.21 25.23 -20.07
C LYS A 275 14.38 23.81 -19.55
N TYR A 276 13.93 22.79 -20.28
CA TYR A 276 14.10 21.38 -19.91
C TYR A 276 15.58 20.99 -19.76
N ASN A 277 16.44 21.54 -20.61
CA ASN A 277 17.88 21.29 -20.57
C ASN A 277 18.54 22.00 -19.38
N GLU A 278 18.12 23.22 -19.05
CA GLU A 278 18.63 23.99 -17.92
C GLU A 278 18.06 23.53 -16.56
N LEU A 279 16.87 22.93 -16.56
CA LEU A 279 16.12 22.64 -15.35
C LEU A 279 16.63 21.36 -14.68
N THR A 280 16.97 21.50 -13.40
CA THR A 280 17.07 20.39 -12.44
C THR A 280 15.79 20.34 -11.62
N VAL A 281 15.15 19.19 -11.58
CA VAL A 281 13.92 18.97 -10.81
C VAL A 281 14.16 17.96 -9.68
N PRO A 282 13.36 17.99 -8.60
CA PRO A 282 13.54 17.03 -7.51
C PRO A 282 13.40 15.58 -7.98
N ALA A 283 14.36 14.73 -7.60
CA ALA A 283 14.30 13.28 -7.79
C ALA A 283 13.95 12.60 -6.46
N LEU A 284 12.68 12.66 -6.09
CA LEU A 284 12.20 12.19 -4.79
C LEU A 284 12.19 10.67 -4.71
N LYS A 285 12.96 10.10 -3.77
CA LYS A 285 13.06 8.66 -3.51
C LYS A 285 12.79 8.34 -2.05
N THR A 286 12.22 7.17 -1.80
CA THR A 286 11.95 6.69 -0.43
C THR A 286 13.18 6.04 0.17
N TYR A 287 13.48 6.39 1.41
CA TYR A 287 14.59 5.89 2.19
C TYR A 287 14.16 5.62 3.65
N TYR A 288 15.00 4.90 4.40
CA TYR A 288 14.77 4.55 5.80
C TYR A 288 15.98 4.93 6.65
N ALA A 289 15.76 5.55 7.79
CA ALA A 289 16.83 6.00 8.68
C ALA A 289 17.59 4.80 9.30
N ASN A 290 18.91 4.72 9.11
CA ASN A 290 19.73 3.63 9.65
C ASN A 290 19.84 3.66 11.19
N SER A 291 19.61 4.84 11.79
CA SER A 291 19.61 5.12 13.23
C SER A 291 18.75 6.36 13.49
N ALA A 292 18.66 6.83 14.73
CA ALA A 292 18.06 8.14 14.98
C ALA A 292 18.92 9.25 14.36
N ILE A 293 18.33 10.14 13.57
CA ILE A 293 19.02 11.17 12.79
C ILE A 293 18.51 12.55 13.19
N SER A 294 19.42 13.46 13.53
CA SER A 294 19.09 14.88 13.71
C SER A 294 19.17 15.62 12.38
N LEU A 295 18.02 15.86 11.77
CA LEU A 295 17.91 16.56 10.49
C LEU A 295 18.26 18.05 10.67
N ARG A 296 19.06 18.61 9.75
CA ARG A 296 19.61 19.97 9.87
C ARG A 296 18.78 21.01 9.11
N THR A 297 18.76 22.26 9.56
CA THR A 297 18.05 23.34 8.86
C THR A 297 18.75 23.78 7.57
N THR A 298 20.07 23.70 7.52
CA THR A 298 20.87 23.93 6.30
C THR A 298 21.84 22.77 6.05
N ALA A 299 22.47 22.75 4.88
CA ALA A 299 23.46 21.74 4.46
C ALA A 299 24.80 21.85 5.21
N ASP A 300 24.74 21.93 6.54
CA ASP A 300 25.87 22.13 7.43
C ASP A 300 25.61 21.41 8.77
N TRP A 301 26.61 20.67 9.25
CA TRP A 301 26.59 20.01 10.54
C TRP A 301 26.48 20.98 11.72
N SER A 302 26.95 22.22 11.56
CA SER A 302 26.91 23.26 12.59
C SER A 302 25.53 23.93 12.73
N SER A 303 24.65 23.74 11.73
CA SER A 303 23.33 24.35 11.73
C SER A 303 22.38 23.72 12.75
N SER A 304 21.32 24.46 13.09
CA SER A 304 20.33 24.03 14.07
C SER A 304 19.62 22.74 13.64
N ILE A 305 19.18 21.97 14.63
CA ILE A 305 18.40 20.76 14.40
C ILE A 305 16.98 21.18 14.06
N LEU A 306 16.51 20.78 12.88
CA LEU A 306 15.14 21.00 12.41
C LEU A 306 14.16 20.02 13.07
N ILE A 307 14.50 18.73 13.05
CA ILE A 307 13.69 17.63 13.60
C ILE A 307 14.56 16.39 13.78
N ASN A 308 14.22 15.54 14.76
CA ASN A 308 14.82 14.21 14.89
C ASN A 308 13.96 13.17 14.18
N ILE A 309 14.57 12.37 13.32
CA ILE A 309 13.97 11.22 12.64
C ILE A 309 14.33 9.98 13.45
N PRO A 310 13.34 9.23 14.00
CA PRO A 310 13.60 7.97 14.69
C PRO A 310 14.26 6.89 13.81
N GLU A 311 14.96 5.94 14.44
CA GLU A 311 15.56 4.78 13.77
C GLU A 311 14.50 3.97 13.01
N GLY A 312 14.79 3.62 11.75
CA GLY A 312 13.89 2.86 10.88
C GLY A 312 12.78 3.66 10.22
N GLU A 313 12.61 4.94 10.56
CA GLU A 313 11.55 5.77 9.98
C GLU A 313 11.75 6.03 8.49
N LYS A 314 10.62 6.11 7.79
CA LYS A 314 10.57 6.37 6.35
C LYS A 314 10.71 7.87 6.08
N VAL A 315 11.54 8.22 5.10
CA VAL A 315 11.74 9.59 4.63
C VAL A 315 11.70 9.65 3.11
N THR A 316 11.54 10.86 2.57
CA THR A 316 11.71 11.12 1.14
C THR A 316 12.94 12.00 0.93
N ILE A 317 13.86 11.57 0.07
CA ILE A 317 15.10 12.29 -0.22
C ILE A 317 15.06 12.75 -1.68
N ASP A 318 15.42 14.00 -1.93
CA ASP A 318 15.66 14.51 -3.28
C ASP A 318 17.10 14.19 -3.72
N GLU A 319 17.29 13.17 -4.55
CA GLU A 319 18.62 12.75 -5.00
C GLU A 319 19.33 13.80 -5.88
N ASN A 320 18.59 14.71 -6.51
CA ASN A 320 19.16 15.80 -7.31
C ASN A 320 19.55 17.03 -6.48
N SER A 321 19.30 17.01 -5.17
CA SER A 321 19.60 18.14 -4.28
C SER A 321 20.99 18.09 -3.64
N VAL A 322 21.86 17.18 -4.09
CA VAL A 322 23.18 16.98 -3.50
C VAL A 322 24.01 18.26 -3.51
N THR A 323 24.48 18.68 -2.33
CA THR A 323 25.46 19.78 -2.22
C THR A 323 26.87 19.27 -2.48
N GLN A 324 27.82 20.18 -2.69
CA GLN A 324 29.24 19.84 -2.84
C GLN A 324 29.78 19.01 -1.65
N ASP A 325 29.25 19.23 -0.45
CA ASP A 325 29.62 18.51 0.78
C ASP A 325 28.83 17.21 1.01
N GLY A 326 27.98 16.81 0.06
CA GLY A 326 27.23 15.56 0.05
C GLY A 326 25.95 15.56 0.91
N PHE A 327 25.40 16.73 1.23
CA PHE A 327 24.09 16.83 1.88
C PHE A 327 22.98 16.77 0.86
N TYR A 328 21.87 16.12 1.23
CA TYR A 328 20.66 16.02 0.44
C TYR A 328 19.51 16.66 1.22
N LYS A 329 18.55 17.23 0.50
CA LYS A 329 17.25 17.60 1.04
C LYS A 329 16.48 16.33 1.41
N VAL A 330 16.04 16.27 2.65
CA VAL A 330 15.24 15.18 3.21
C VAL A 330 13.93 15.76 3.72
N ASN A 331 12.82 15.20 3.25
CA ASN A 331 11.48 15.48 3.74
C ASN A 331 11.07 14.42 4.77
N TYR A 332 10.70 14.88 5.96
CA TYR A 332 10.14 14.06 7.03
C TYR A 332 9.07 14.85 7.79
N GLY A 333 7.88 14.27 7.96
CA GLY A 333 6.78 14.90 8.68
C GLY A 333 6.37 16.27 8.09
N GLY A 334 6.44 16.42 6.76
CA GLY A 334 6.13 17.67 6.05
C GLY A 334 7.20 18.76 6.17
N LYS A 335 8.31 18.51 6.88
CA LYS A 335 9.44 19.43 6.97
C LYS A 335 10.58 18.98 6.07
N THR A 336 11.21 19.93 5.38
CA THR A 336 12.40 19.66 4.55
C THR A 336 13.63 20.21 5.24
N GLY A 337 14.60 19.35 5.54
CA GLY A 337 15.91 19.70 6.08
C GLY A 337 17.02 18.99 5.31
N TRP A 338 18.21 18.91 5.90
CA TRP A 338 19.41 18.41 5.23
C TRP A 338 20.11 17.30 6.01
N MET A 339 20.53 16.24 5.30
CA MET A 339 21.36 15.16 5.84
C MET A 339 22.12 14.42 4.73
N LYS A 340 23.24 13.78 5.07
CA LYS A 340 23.99 12.94 4.13
C LYS A 340 23.27 11.62 3.86
N ILE A 341 23.27 11.17 2.61
CA ILE A 341 22.52 9.97 2.18
C ILE A 341 23.00 8.67 2.83
N GLY A 342 24.26 8.58 3.25
CA GLY A 342 24.82 7.39 3.93
C GLY A 342 24.21 7.08 5.31
N TYR A 343 23.42 7.99 5.88
CA TYR A 343 22.64 7.75 7.10
C TYR A 343 21.33 7.01 6.82
N PHE A 344 21.02 6.71 5.57
CA PHE A 344 19.79 6.06 5.17
C PHE A 344 20.03 4.78 4.36
N SER A 345 19.00 3.95 4.25
CA SER A 345 18.95 2.74 3.44
C SER A 345 17.75 2.80 2.49
N LYS A 346 17.87 2.18 1.31
CA LYS A 346 16.76 2.06 0.34
C LYS A 346 15.68 1.09 0.83
N ASN A 347 16.03 0.16 1.72
CA ASN A 347 15.13 -0.87 2.24
C ASN A 347 14.86 -0.67 3.74
N PRO A 348 13.68 -1.09 4.25
CA PRO A 348 13.39 -1.06 5.68
C PRO A 348 14.49 -1.76 6.50
N VAL A 349 15.05 -1.03 7.47
CA VAL A 349 16.19 -1.53 8.26
C VAL A 349 15.74 -2.30 9.49
N LEU A 350 14.56 -2.01 10.05
CA LEU A 350 14.01 -2.72 11.19
C LEU A 350 13.13 -3.88 10.73
N GLN A 351 13.49 -5.09 11.12
CA GLN A 351 12.76 -6.31 10.76
C GLN A 351 12.46 -7.17 11.99
N THR A 352 11.32 -7.87 11.95
CA THR A 352 10.91 -8.78 13.03
C THR A 352 11.50 -10.16 12.83
N TYR A 353 12.06 -10.72 13.89
CA TYR A 353 12.61 -12.07 13.93
C TYR A 353 12.19 -12.80 15.21
N TYR A 354 12.48 -14.10 15.26
CA TYR A 354 12.20 -14.98 16.39
C TYR A 354 13.45 -15.76 16.76
N SER A 355 13.80 -15.83 18.03
CA SER A 355 14.94 -16.64 18.48
C SER A 355 14.73 -18.13 18.19
N ALA A 356 15.73 -18.78 17.60
CA ALA A 356 15.68 -20.22 17.28
C ALA A 356 15.85 -21.12 18.50
N SER A 357 16.44 -20.58 19.56
CA SER A 357 16.71 -21.22 20.86
C SER A 357 16.85 -20.13 21.92
N GLU A 358 17.26 -20.50 23.13
CA GLU A 358 17.69 -19.51 24.12
C GLU A 358 18.97 -18.79 23.66
N ILE A 359 18.99 -17.45 23.74
CA ILE A 359 20.09 -16.63 23.22
C ILE A 359 20.55 -15.62 24.27
N ASN A 360 21.86 -15.55 24.53
CA ASN A 360 22.46 -14.49 25.34
C ASN A 360 22.84 -13.28 24.47
N LEU A 361 22.07 -12.20 24.52
CA LEU A 361 22.41 -10.95 23.84
C LEU A 361 23.68 -10.34 24.44
N ARG A 362 24.57 -9.85 23.57
CA ARG A 362 25.85 -9.25 23.93
C ARG A 362 25.71 -7.74 24.11
N SER A 363 26.50 -7.13 24.99
CA SER A 363 26.50 -5.68 25.21
C SER A 363 27.13 -4.90 24.04
N SER A 364 27.96 -5.56 23.24
CA SER A 364 28.64 -5.03 22.06
C SER A 364 28.73 -6.11 20.96
N PRO A 365 29.07 -5.80 19.70
CA PRO A 365 29.14 -6.78 18.60
C PRO A 365 30.37 -7.70 18.71
N SER A 366 30.49 -8.42 19.82
CA SER A 366 31.59 -9.33 20.12
C SER A 366 31.17 -10.39 21.12
N TRP A 367 31.62 -11.63 20.91
CA TRP A 367 31.43 -12.74 21.85
C TRP A 367 32.09 -12.51 23.20
N ASN A 368 33.15 -11.69 23.26
CA ASN A 368 33.89 -11.39 24.49
C ASN A 368 33.24 -10.28 25.33
N SER A 369 32.20 -9.62 24.80
CA SER A 369 31.48 -8.61 25.57
C SER A 369 30.50 -9.24 26.56
N SER A 370 30.17 -8.48 27.61
CA SER A 370 29.27 -8.91 28.66
C SER A 370 27.89 -9.30 28.12
N ILE A 371 27.21 -10.22 28.82
CA ILE A 371 25.82 -10.57 28.50
C ILE A 371 24.93 -9.43 28.96
N LYS A 372 24.14 -8.87 28.04
CA LYS A 372 23.18 -7.80 28.31
C LYS A 372 21.85 -8.33 28.83
N GLY A 373 21.49 -9.54 28.39
CA GLY A 373 20.30 -10.28 28.82
C GLY A 373 20.09 -11.51 27.94
N THR A 374 19.03 -12.27 28.24
CA THR A 374 18.76 -13.56 27.60
C THR A 374 17.37 -13.55 26.95
N LEU A 375 17.27 -14.12 25.76
CA LEU A 375 16.03 -14.31 25.02
C LEU A 375 15.59 -15.76 25.19
N PRO A 376 14.35 -16.05 25.61
CA PRO A 376 13.81 -17.41 25.53
C PRO A 376 13.65 -17.84 24.07
N THR A 377 13.52 -19.14 23.80
CA THR A 377 13.12 -19.66 22.47
C THR A 377 11.82 -19.01 22.00
N ASN A 378 11.74 -18.67 20.70
CA ASN A 378 10.59 -17.99 20.08
C ASN A 378 10.33 -16.57 20.59
N ALA A 379 11.29 -15.95 21.28
CA ALA A 379 11.22 -14.54 21.59
C ALA A 379 11.13 -13.72 20.30
N LYS A 380 10.03 -12.98 20.15
CA LYS A 380 9.85 -12.01 19.07
C LYS A 380 10.74 -10.80 19.34
N VAL A 381 11.61 -10.48 18.40
CA VAL A 381 12.57 -9.36 18.49
C VAL A 381 12.50 -8.49 17.25
N VAL A 382 12.99 -7.25 17.37
CA VAL A 382 13.24 -6.37 16.23
C VAL A 382 14.74 -6.24 16.04
N ILE A 383 15.24 -6.51 14.83
CA ILE A 383 16.65 -6.44 14.48
C ILE A 383 16.86 -5.29 13.48
N ASN A 384 17.90 -4.48 13.70
CA ASN A 384 18.33 -3.48 12.74
C ASN A 384 19.38 -4.07 11.77
N ASN A 385 18.97 -4.33 10.54
CA ASN A 385 19.78 -4.94 9.50
C ASN A 385 20.87 -4.01 8.92
N SER A 386 20.85 -2.71 9.22
CA SER A 386 21.92 -1.77 8.82
C SER A 386 23.12 -1.74 9.77
N THR A 387 23.09 -2.47 10.89
CA THR A 387 24.10 -2.37 11.97
C THR A 387 25.19 -3.44 11.93
N ASN A 388 25.28 -4.22 10.84
CA ASN A 388 26.18 -5.37 10.75
C ASN A 388 27.63 -5.01 11.10
N THR A 389 28.12 -5.52 12.22
CA THR A 389 29.51 -5.42 12.65
C THR A 389 30.01 -6.83 12.94
N ASP A 390 30.91 -7.37 12.09
CA ASP A 390 31.43 -8.75 12.18
C ASP A 390 30.34 -9.83 12.28
N GLY A 391 29.21 -9.61 11.59
CA GLY A 391 28.06 -10.50 11.58
C GLY A 391 27.12 -10.33 12.77
N PHE A 392 27.42 -9.45 13.72
CA PHE A 392 26.51 -9.07 14.79
C PHE A 392 25.59 -7.93 14.36
N TYR A 393 24.33 -8.06 14.74
CA TYR A 393 23.29 -7.07 14.50
C TYR A 393 22.73 -6.58 15.83
N LYS A 394 22.31 -5.32 15.85
CA LYS A 394 21.61 -4.72 16.98
C LYS A 394 20.21 -5.33 17.08
N VAL A 395 19.89 -5.90 18.24
CA VAL A 395 18.64 -6.58 18.56
C VAL A 395 17.93 -5.81 19.66
N ASN A 396 16.66 -5.49 19.46
CA ASN A 396 15.76 -4.94 20.46
C ASN A 396 14.73 -6.00 20.88
N TYR A 397 14.72 -6.31 22.17
CA TYR A 397 13.75 -7.19 22.80
C TYR A 397 13.10 -6.46 23.98
N ASN A 398 11.82 -6.09 23.85
CA ASN A 398 11.07 -5.39 24.90
C ASN A 398 11.81 -4.17 25.50
N GLY A 399 12.48 -3.38 24.66
CA GLY A 399 13.27 -2.21 25.07
C GLY A 399 14.71 -2.50 25.48
N MET A 400 15.07 -3.78 25.69
CA MET A 400 16.47 -4.18 25.89
C MET A 400 17.19 -4.24 24.55
N VAL A 401 18.22 -3.42 24.40
CA VAL A 401 19.07 -3.39 23.20
C VAL A 401 20.38 -4.12 23.47
N GLY A 402 20.69 -5.13 22.64
CA GLY A 402 21.94 -5.88 22.65
C GLY A 402 22.36 -6.30 21.24
N TRP A 403 23.32 -7.20 21.14
CA TRP A 403 23.93 -7.64 19.89
C TRP A 403 23.94 -9.15 19.75
N MET A 404 23.57 -9.66 18.58
CA MET A 404 23.67 -11.09 18.26
C MET A 404 23.77 -11.33 16.75
N LYS A 405 24.34 -12.47 16.35
CA LYS A 405 24.40 -12.90 14.95
C LYS A 405 23.03 -13.30 14.42
N LEU A 406 22.73 -12.92 13.17
CA LEU A 406 21.43 -13.16 12.54
C LEU A 406 21.10 -14.66 12.38
N SER A 407 22.10 -15.53 12.27
CA SER A 407 21.94 -16.99 12.15
C SER A 407 21.27 -17.66 13.36
N TYR A 408 21.15 -16.97 14.48
CA TYR A 408 20.46 -17.47 15.68
C TYR A 408 18.95 -17.17 15.66
N PHE A 409 18.47 -16.50 14.61
CA PHE A 409 17.08 -16.08 14.49
C PHE A 409 16.42 -16.66 13.24
N ALA A 410 15.10 -16.82 13.31
CA ALA A 410 14.22 -17.19 12.22
C ALA A 410 13.32 -16.01 11.83
N THR A 411 12.90 -15.96 10.57
CA THR A 411 11.96 -14.95 10.05
C THR A 411 10.50 -15.26 10.38
N LYS A 412 10.22 -16.45 10.93
CA LYS A 412 8.89 -16.92 11.34
C LYS A 412 8.95 -17.44 12.78
N PRO A 413 7.80 -17.50 13.49
CA PRO A 413 7.73 -18.14 14.80
C PRO A 413 8.34 -19.54 14.79
N THR A 414 9.20 -19.81 15.76
CA THR A 414 9.92 -21.08 15.90
C THR A 414 9.12 -22.09 16.70
N LEU A 415 8.15 -21.62 17.50
CA LEU A 415 7.17 -22.46 18.20
C LEU A 415 5.77 -22.24 17.63
N GLU A 416 4.99 -23.31 17.54
CA GLU A 416 3.62 -23.32 17.03
C GLU A 416 2.70 -24.13 17.94
N ASP A 417 1.53 -23.57 18.26
CA ASP A 417 0.47 -24.31 18.94
C ASP A 417 -0.14 -25.33 17.98
N VAL A 418 -0.17 -26.59 18.41
CA VAL A 418 -0.68 -27.72 17.62
C VAL A 418 -1.68 -28.54 18.43
N TYR A 419 -2.62 -29.19 17.76
CA TYR A 419 -3.70 -29.95 18.40
C TYR A 419 -3.80 -31.34 17.80
N ALA A 420 -3.74 -32.38 18.62
CA ALA A 420 -3.76 -33.76 18.13
C ALA A 420 -5.06 -34.06 17.38
N MET A 421 -4.96 -34.58 16.16
CA MET A 421 -6.14 -34.94 15.35
C MET A 421 -6.74 -36.30 15.71
N SER A 422 -6.03 -37.08 16.52
CA SER A 422 -6.43 -38.38 17.04
C SER A 422 -5.58 -38.69 18.29
N ASP A 423 -5.65 -39.91 18.82
CA ASP A 423 -4.66 -40.37 19.78
C ASP A 423 -3.28 -40.47 19.11
N VAL A 424 -2.28 -39.74 19.62
CA VAL A 424 -0.96 -39.63 19.00
C VAL A 424 0.12 -40.15 19.97
N ASN A 425 0.92 -41.11 19.50
CA ASN A 425 2.04 -41.69 20.24
C ASN A 425 3.35 -40.93 19.98
N LEU A 426 3.69 -39.94 20.81
CA LEU A 426 4.95 -39.21 20.67
C LEU A 426 6.13 -40.12 21.02
N ARG A 427 7.19 -40.05 20.21
CA ARG A 427 8.36 -40.93 20.28
C ARG A 427 9.48 -40.32 21.12
N LYS A 428 10.37 -41.15 21.69
CA LYS A 428 11.55 -40.65 22.42
C LYS A 428 12.57 -40.00 21.48
N GLU A 429 12.67 -40.48 20.24
CA GLU A 429 13.56 -39.97 19.19
C GLU A 429 12.79 -39.71 17.89
N ALA A 430 13.42 -38.98 16.95
CA ALA A 430 12.92 -38.65 15.62
C ALA A 430 12.89 -39.86 14.65
N SER A 431 12.26 -40.95 15.05
CA SER A 431 12.10 -42.19 14.26
C SER A 431 10.86 -42.98 14.70
N TRP A 432 10.25 -43.70 13.76
CA TRP A 432 9.15 -44.62 14.04
C TRP A 432 9.58 -45.82 14.90
N ASP A 433 10.84 -46.25 14.78
CA ASP A 433 11.39 -47.40 15.52
C ASP A 433 11.73 -47.05 16.97
N SER A 434 11.68 -45.77 17.33
CA SER A 434 11.92 -45.34 18.70
C SER A 434 10.76 -45.73 19.62
N ALA A 435 11.10 -46.03 20.87
CA ALA A 435 10.10 -46.26 21.91
C ALA A 435 9.15 -45.06 22.05
N ILE A 436 7.90 -45.35 22.42
CA ILE A 436 6.92 -44.32 22.74
C ILE A 436 7.37 -43.60 24.02
N ALA A 437 7.43 -42.27 23.97
CA ALA A 437 7.67 -41.43 25.14
C ALA A 437 6.38 -41.30 25.97
N PHE A 438 5.28 -40.91 25.30
CA PHE A 438 3.94 -40.83 25.87
C PHE A 438 2.89 -40.72 24.75
N THR A 439 1.63 -40.95 25.10
CA THR A 439 0.47 -40.79 24.21
C THR A 439 -0.37 -39.60 24.64
N ILE A 440 -0.79 -38.78 23.69
CA ILE A 440 -1.77 -37.70 23.90
C ILE A 440 -3.09 -38.06 23.23
N LYS A 441 -4.19 -37.50 23.73
CA LYS A 441 -5.54 -37.74 23.24
C LYS A 441 -5.92 -36.75 22.15
N GLU A 442 -6.90 -37.15 21.33
CA GLU A 442 -7.51 -36.25 20.35
C GLU A 442 -7.92 -34.90 20.99
N GLY A 443 -7.54 -33.81 20.34
CA GLY A 443 -7.79 -32.45 20.80
C GLY A 443 -6.78 -31.92 21.82
N ASP A 444 -5.89 -32.75 22.37
CA ASP A 444 -4.84 -32.28 23.28
C ASP A 444 -3.96 -31.23 22.58
N LYS A 445 -3.72 -30.12 23.28
CA LYS A 445 -2.86 -29.03 22.83
C LYS A 445 -1.39 -29.35 23.15
N GLY A 446 -0.53 -29.14 22.16
CA GLY A 446 0.92 -29.16 22.30
C GLY A 446 1.58 -27.93 21.69
N VAL A 447 2.88 -27.80 21.92
CA VAL A 447 3.72 -26.78 21.30
C VAL A 447 4.80 -27.48 20.49
N LEU A 448 4.72 -27.35 19.16
CA LEU A 448 5.67 -27.90 18.22
C LEU A 448 6.84 -26.94 18.01
N ASN A 449 8.08 -27.46 17.99
CA ASN A 449 9.28 -26.69 17.72
C ASN A 449 9.78 -26.89 16.28
N ASN A 450 9.58 -25.87 15.44
CA ASN A 450 9.93 -25.88 14.02
C ASN A 450 11.46 -25.91 13.77
N THR A 451 12.30 -25.60 14.75
CA THR A 451 13.77 -25.63 14.59
C THR A 451 14.39 -27.01 14.82
N THR A 452 13.59 -27.97 15.29
CA THR A 452 14.07 -29.31 15.69
C THR A 452 13.93 -30.36 14.59
N GLY A 453 13.40 -29.99 13.42
CA GLY A 453 13.04 -30.91 12.34
C GLY A 453 14.14 -31.92 12.00
N LYS A 454 13.86 -33.22 12.19
CA LYS A 454 14.76 -34.33 11.87
C LYS A 454 13.93 -35.47 11.28
N ASN A 455 14.26 -35.92 10.06
CA ASN A 455 13.51 -36.98 9.35
C ASN A 455 11.99 -36.73 9.25
N GLY A 456 11.57 -35.46 9.18
CA GLY A 456 10.17 -35.05 9.17
C GLY A 456 9.47 -35.06 10.55
N PHE A 457 10.14 -35.51 11.61
CA PHE A 457 9.68 -35.38 12.99
C PHE A 457 10.11 -34.05 13.59
N TYR A 458 9.29 -33.53 14.50
CA TYR A 458 9.55 -32.34 15.27
C TYR A 458 9.34 -32.65 16.75
N GLN A 459 10.07 -31.96 17.63
CA GLN A 459 9.78 -32.00 19.06
C GLN A 459 8.46 -31.30 19.33
N VAL A 460 7.60 -31.95 20.10
CA VAL A 460 6.33 -31.42 20.58
C VAL A 460 6.31 -31.52 22.09
N THR A 461 6.05 -30.39 22.73
CA THR A 461 5.96 -30.27 24.19
C THR A 461 4.49 -30.27 24.61
N VAL A 462 4.11 -31.18 25.51
CA VAL A 462 2.75 -31.27 26.06
C VAL A 462 2.87 -31.44 27.57
N ASN A 463 2.28 -30.53 28.34
CA ASN A 463 2.30 -30.54 29.80
C ASN A 463 3.72 -30.73 30.39
N GLY A 464 4.72 -30.05 29.80
CA GLY A 464 6.13 -30.12 30.22
C GLY A 464 6.91 -31.36 29.76
N LYS A 465 6.27 -32.34 29.13
CA LYS A 465 6.93 -33.52 28.55
C LYS A 465 7.23 -33.28 27.06
N VAL A 466 8.39 -33.74 26.60
CA VAL A 466 8.82 -33.60 25.21
C VAL A 466 8.84 -34.97 24.53
N GLY A 467 8.30 -35.04 23.32
CA GLY A 467 8.44 -36.20 22.45
C GLY A 467 8.44 -35.78 20.98
N TRP A 468 8.69 -36.72 20.09
CA TRP A 468 8.84 -36.49 18.66
C TRP A 468 7.64 -36.99 17.87
N MET A 469 7.10 -36.15 16.99
CA MET A 469 6.07 -36.56 16.04
C MET A 469 6.08 -35.70 14.78
N LYS A 470 5.56 -36.24 13.67
CA LYS A 470 5.37 -35.51 12.41
C LYS A 470 4.23 -34.51 12.51
N LYS A 471 4.37 -33.37 11.83
CA LYS A 471 3.39 -32.26 11.86
C LYS A 471 2.00 -32.66 11.33
N GLU A 472 1.94 -33.61 10.40
CA GLU A 472 0.70 -34.12 9.78
C GLU A 472 -0.26 -34.82 10.74
N TYR A 473 0.15 -35.09 11.99
CA TYR A 473 -0.71 -35.67 13.04
C TYR A 473 -1.43 -34.59 13.87
N PHE A 474 -1.18 -33.32 13.57
CA PHE A 474 -1.74 -32.21 14.30
C PHE A 474 -2.44 -31.19 13.40
N ALA A 475 -3.51 -30.60 13.94
CA ALA A 475 -4.13 -29.41 13.39
C ALA A 475 -3.47 -28.15 14.00
N ASN A 476 -3.55 -27.03 13.28
CA ASN A 476 -3.08 -25.71 13.73
C ASN A 476 -4.17 -24.90 14.48
N LYS A 477 -5.32 -25.52 14.73
CA LYS A 477 -6.47 -24.97 15.47
C LYS A 477 -7.07 -26.04 16.37
N PRO A 478 -7.80 -25.66 17.43
CA PRO A 478 -8.48 -26.63 18.30
C PRO A 478 -9.35 -27.60 17.52
N VAL A 479 -9.02 -28.90 17.62
CA VAL A 479 -9.76 -29.99 16.97
C VAL A 479 -11.13 -30.15 17.63
N LEU A 480 -11.19 -30.07 18.95
CA LEU A 480 -12.43 -30.22 19.72
C LEU A 480 -12.89 -28.88 20.30
N GLU A 481 -14.16 -28.55 20.07
CA GLU A 481 -14.84 -27.41 20.66
C GLU A 481 -15.86 -27.90 21.71
N THR A 482 -15.83 -27.33 22.91
CA THR A 482 -16.83 -27.61 23.95
C THR A 482 -18.00 -26.65 23.79
N LEU A 483 -19.20 -27.18 23.57
CA LEU A 483 -20.42 -26.41 23.30
C LEU A 483 -21.61 -26.93 24.12
N TYR A 484 -22.72 -26.19 24.12
CA TYR A 484 -23.96 -26.54 24.81
C TYR A 484 -25.12 -26.57 23.82
N ALA A 485 -25.94 -27.62 23.84
CA ALA A 485 -27.12 -27.72 22.99
C ALA A 485 -28.10 -26.56 23.28
N SER A 486 -28.45 -25.78 22.26
CA SER A 486 -29.31 -24.59 22.43
C SER A 486 -30.79 -24.93 22.63
N SER A 487 -31.17 -26.15 22.29
CA SER A 487 -32.49 -26.76 22.46
C SER A 487 -32.34 -28.26 22.69
N GLU A 488 -33.45 -28.99 22.78
CA GLU A 488 -33.39 -30.44 22.54
C GLU A 488 -32.94 -30.71 21.09
N LEU A 489 -32.00 -31.64 20.90
CA LEU A 489 -31.41 -31.92 19.59
C LEU A 489 -31.32 -33.43 19.31
N ASN A 490 -31.68 -33.84 18.10
CA ASN A 490 -31.47 -35.20 17.61
C ASN A 490 -30.18 -35.28 16.80
N LEU A 491 -29.12 -35.85 17.37
CA LEU A 491 -27.89 -36.16 16.64
C LEU A 491 -28.18 -37.24 15.58
N ARG A 492 -27.66 -37.04 14.39
CA ARG A 492 -27.84 -37.92 13.23
C ARG A 492 -26.76 -39.01 13.17
N SER A 493 -27.07 -40.19 12.65
CA SER A 493 -26.10 -41.27 12.51
C SER A 493 -25.13 -41.03 11.34
N LYS A 494 -25.51 -40.20 10.37
CA LYS A 494 -24.71 -39.72 9.24
C LYS A 494 -24.84 -38.19 9.09
N PRO A 495 -23.95 -37.50 8.34
CA PRO A 495 -23.99 -36.04 8.17
C PRO A 495 -25.10 -35.57 7.21
N ASP A 496 -26.34 -35.98 7.47
CA ASP A 496 -27.54 -35.62 6.71
C ASP A 496 -28.78 -35.71 7.61
N TRP A 497 -29.86 -35.02 7.20
CA TRP A 497 -31.09 -34.95 7.99
C TRP A 497 -31.94 -36.22 7.94
N ASP A 498 -31.80 -37.03 6.89
CA ASP A 498 -32.66 -38.19 6.61
C ASP A 498 -32.15 -39.48 7.29
N SER A 499 -30.92 -39.46 7.79
CA SER A 499 -30.35 -40.56 8.54
C SER A 499 -31.00 -40.74 9.91
N SER A 500 -30.89 -41.97 10.42
CA SER A 500 -31.46 -42.35 11.72
C SER A 500 -30.90 -41.48 12.85
N VAL A 501 -31.71 -41.26 13.88
CA VAL A 501 -31.26 -40.55 15.09
C VAL A 501 -30.33 -41.46 15.89
N SER A 502 -29.11 -40.99 16.15
CA SER A 502 -28.10 -41.67 16.97
C SER A 502 -28.32 -41.42 18.47
N ALA A 503 -28.66 -40.17 18.83
CA ALA A 503 -28.93 -39.77 20.20
C ALA A 503 -29.81 -38.51 20.25
N THR A 504 -30.65 -38.40 21.27
CA THR A 504 -31.37 -37.16 21.61
C THR A 504 -30.67 -36.50 22.79
N LEU A 505 -30.31 -35.22 22.64
CA LEU A 505 -29.65 -34.41 23.65
C LEU A 505 -30.67 -33.45 24.26
N PRO A 506 -30.88 -33.48 25.59
CA PRO A 506 -31.61 -32.42 26.28
C PRO A 506 -30.97 -31.04 26.05
N VAL A 507 -31.76 -29.98 26.22
CA VAL A 507 -31.26 -28.60 26.23
C VAL A 507 -30.09 -28.46 27.21
N ASN A 508 -29.10 -27.65 26.83
CA ASN A 508 -27.88 -27.37 27.61
C ASN A 508 -26.97 -28.58 27.84
N THR A 509 -27.20 -29.71 27.17
CA THR A 509 -26.25 -30.82 27.17
C THR A 509 -24.91 -30.32 26.65
N GLN A 510 -23.87 -30.46 27.45
CA GLN A 510 -22.50 -30.16 27.03
C GLN A 510 -22.03 -31.22 26.04
N VAL A 511 -21.43 -30.79 24.94
CA VAL A 511 -20.95 -31.66 23.87
C VAL A 511 -19.52 -31.30 23.48
N LYS A 512 -18.82 -32.25 22.86
CA LYS A 512 -17.57 -32.00 22.13
C LYS A 512 -17.85 -32.10 20.63
N LEU A 513 -17.70 -30.99 19.91
CA LEU A 513 -17.81 -30.93 18.47
C LEU A 513 -16.41 -31.04 17.83
N ASN A 514 -16.25 -31.89 16.82
CA ASN A 514 -14.99 -32.08 16.12
C ASN A 514 -14.90 -31.20 14.85
N ASN A 515 -14.08 -30.15 14.91
CA ASN A 515 -13.93 -29.14 13.86
C ASN A 515 -13.29 -29.65 12.57
N THR A 516 -12.66 -30.82 12.57
CA THR A 516 -12.01 -31.39 11.38
C THR A 516 -12.96 -32.26 10.54
N THR A 517 -14.17 -32.54 11.04
CA THR A 517 -15.10 -33.52 10.45
C THR A 517 -16.16 -32.93 9.52
N LEU A 518 -16.10 -31.62 9.22
CA LEU A 518 -17.15 -30.92 8.46
C LEU A 518 -17.51 -31.65 7.16
N THR A 519 -18.71 -32.20 7.11
CA THR A 519 -19.25 -32.92 5.96
C THR A 519 -20.70 -32.47 5.77
N ASN A 520 -21.07 -31.98 4.58
CA ASN A 520 -22.43 -31.50 4.28
C ASN A 520 -22.99 -30.46 5.29
N GLY A 521 -22.12 -29.66 5.91
CA GLY A 521 -22.52 -28.68 6.92
C GLY A 521 -22.74 -29.26 8.33
N PHE A 522 -22.57 -30.57 8.52
CA PHE A 522 -22.61 -31.24 9.81
C PHE A 522 -21.20 -31.48 10.35
N TYR A 523 -21.08 -31.43 11.66
CA TYR A 523 -19.89 -31.82 12.39
C TYR A 523 -20.21 -33.06 13.21
N GLN A 524 -19.21 -33.91 13.42
CA GLN A 524 -19.29 -35.00 14.37
C GLN A 524 -19.30 -34.41 15.79
N VAL A 525 -20.24 -34.88 16.60
CA VAL A 525 -20.49 -34.42 17.96
C VAL A 525 -20.50 -35.64 18.88
N THR A 526 -19.75 -35.54 19.98
CA THR A 526 -19.75 -36.53 21.05
C THR A 526 -20.38 -35.95 22.30
N ALA A 527 -21.37 -36.65 22.85
CA ALA A 527 -22.06 -36.28 24.09
C ALA A 527 -22.38 -37.54 24.89
N ASN A 528 -22.02 -37.57 26.18
CA ASN A 528 -22.27 -38.70 27.08
C ASN A 528 -21.80 -40.06 26.52
N GLY A 529 -20.65 -40.08 25.82
CA GLY A 529 -20.09 -41.28 25.19
C GLY A 529 -20.77 -41.72 23.89
N LYS A 530 -21.84 -41.04 23.44
CA LYS A 530 -22.49 -41.29 22.14
C LYS A 530 -21.97 -40.33 21.08
N VAL A 531 -21.84 -40.82 19.86
CA VAL A 531 -21.35 -40.06 18.70
C VAL A 531 -22.48 -39.91 17.68
N GLY A 532 -22.63 -38.72 17.12
CA GLY A 532 -23.52 -38.46 16.00
C GLY A 532 -23.16 -37.16 15.28
N TRP A 533 -24.04 -36.68 14.42
CA TRP A 533 -23.79 -35.54 13.54
C TRP A 533 -24.81 -34.43 13.77
N MET A 534 -24.35 -33.19 13.88
CA MET A 534 -25.21 -32.01 13.98
C MET A 534 -24.51 -30.76 13.44
N LYS A 535 -25.28 -29.79 12.95
CA LYS A 535 -24.74 -28.51 12.48
C LYS A 535 -24.34 -27.61 13.66
N ARG A 536 -23.23 -26.87 13.51
CA ARG A 536 -22.65 -26.04 14.61
C ARG A 536 -23.61 -24.98 15.16
N ASN A 537 -24.48 -24.42 14.33
CA ASN A 537 -25.41 -23.34 14.70
C ASN A 537 -26.51 -23.75 15.70
N TYR A 538 -26.65 -25.04 16.01
CA TYR A 538 -27.58 -25.53 17.03
C TYR A 538 -26.97 -25.55 18.44
N PHE A 539 -25.73 -25.07 18.59
CA PHE A 539 -25.04 -25.04 19.86
C PHE A 539 -24.59 -23.63 20.25
N SER A 540 -24.42 -23.42 21.56
CA SER A 540 -23.90 -22.20 22.18
C SER A 540 -22.50 -22.46 22.76
N THR A 541 -21.65 -21.44 22.79
CA THR A 541 -20.32 -21.49 23.43
C THR A 541 -20.40 -21.35 24.95
N THR A 542 -21.55 -20.95 25.48
CA THR A 542 -21.83 -20.82 26.92
C THR A 542 -23.08 -21.59 27.28
N SER A 543 -23.23 -21.91 28.57
CA SER A 543 -24.44 -22.58 29.06
C SER A 543 -25.68 -21.75 28.75
N VAL A 544 -26.72 -22.40 28.22
CA VAL A 544 -28.00 -21.76 27.89
C VAL A 544 -29.00 -21.77 29.04
N LEU A 545 -28.71 -22.52 30.10
CA LEU A 545 -29.49 -22.52 31.33
C LEU A 545 -28.76 -21.74 32.42
N GLU A 546 -29.50 -20.86 33.09
CA GLU A 546 -29.02 -20.10 34.23
C GLU A 546 -29.77 -20.51 35.49
N THR A 547 -29.05 -20.79 36.57
CA THR A 547 -29.66 -21.01 37.89
C THR A 547 -29.90 -19.65 38.54
N LEU A 548 -31.14 -19.41 38.94
CA LEU A 548 -31.57 -18.17 39.59
C LEU A 548 -32.47 -18.48 40.81
N TYR A 549 -32.75 -17.47 41.62
CA TYR A 549 -33.63 -17.54 42.78
C TYR A 549 -34.73 -16.48 42.69
N ALA A 550 -35.97 -16.86 43.00
CA ALA A 550 -37.09 -15.92 42.97
C ALA A 550 -36.94 -14.83 44.05
N GLU A 551 -37.04 -13.56 43.67
CA GLU A 551 -36.96 -12.43 44.63
C GLU A 551 -38.20 -12.34 45.54
N ASP A 552 -39.34 -12.79 45.02
CA ASP A 552 -40.61 -12.90 45.74
C ASP A 552 -41.47 -14.03 45.16
N ALA A 553 -42.64 -14.29 45.75
CA ALA A 553 -43.59 -15.26 45.22
C ALA A 553 -44.08 -14.84 43.83
N VAL A 554 -43.87 -15.70 42.82
CA VAL A 554 -44.14 -15.38 41.41
C VAL A 554 -44.85 -16.52 40.69
N ASN A 555 -45.82 -16.19 39.84
CA ASN A 555 -46.64 -17.18 39.14
C ASN A 555 -46.10 -17.47 37.73
N LEU A 556 -45.54 -18.64 37.46
CA LEU A 556 -45.19 -19.04 36.10
C LEU A 556 -46.44 -19.13 35.23
N ARG A 557 -46.35 -18.59 34.03
CA ARG A 557 -47.44 -18.46 33.06
C ARG A 557 -47.35 -19.56 31.98
N GLN A 558 -48.49 -19.99 31.45
CA GLN A 558 -48.52 -21.03 30.40
C GLN A 558 -47.98 -20.53 29.07
N SER A 559 -48.15 -19.24 28.79
CA SER A 559 -47.67 -18.53 27.59
C SER A 559 -46.89 -17.26 28.00
N PRO A 560 -46.08 -16.65 27.11
CA PRO A 560 -45.30 -15.43 27.41
C PRO A 560 -46.16 -14.16 27.46
N THR A 561 -47.25 -14.19 28.23
CA THR A 561 -48.19 -13.09 28.43
C THR A 561 -48.72 -13.12 29.87
N TRP A 562 -49.08 -11.96 30.41
CA TRP A 562 -49.53 -11.81 31.80
C TRP A 562 -50.90 -12.46 32.08
N ASP A 563 -51.75 -12.54 31.07
CA ASP A 563 -53.13 -13.02 31.08
C ASP A 563 -53.28 -14.53 30.87
N SER A 564 -52.20 -15.21 30.47
CA SER A 564 -52.25 -16.67 30.30
C SER A 564 -52.38 -17.41 31.64
N PRO A 565 -52.95 -18.64 31.64
CA PRO A 565 -53.15 -19.42 32.85
C PRO A 565 -51.86 -19.64 33.67
N VAL A 566 -52.01 -19.76 34.99
CA VAL A 566 -50.90 -20.07 35.90
C VAL A 566 -50.54 -21.55 35.82
N VAL A 567 -49.27 -21.86 35.57
CA VAL A 567 -48.73 -23.23 35.61
C VAL A 567 -48.37 -23.64 37.03
N VAL A 568 -47.68 -22.75 37.76
CA VAL A 568 -47.22 -22.97 39.14
C VAL A 568 -46.87 -21.65 39.81
N ASN A 569 -47.12 -21.55 41.12
CA ASN A 569 -46.58 -20.48 41.96
C ASN A 569 -45.21 -20.90 42.50
N ILE A 570 -44.20 -20.07 42.26
CA ILE A 570 -42.84 -20.22 42.78
C ILE A 570 -42.75 -19.38 44.06
N PRO A 571 -42.38 -19.96 45.22
CA PRO A 571 -42.21 -19.19 46.44
C PRO A 571 -40.92 -18.37 46.41
N LYS A 572 -40.89 -17.28 47.20
CA LYS A 572 -39.69 -16.46 47.41
C LYS A 572 -38.47 -17.31 47.80
N GLY A 573 -37.33 -17.03 47.19
CA GLY A 573 -36.06 -17.73 47.41
C GLY A 573 -35.97 -19.10 46.75
N ALA A 574 -37.00 -19.58 46.05
CA ALA A 574 -36.93 -20.87 45.37
C ALA A 574 -35.96 -20.82 44.19
N ARG A 575 -35.15 -21.88 44.08
CA ARG A 575 -34.21 -22.10 42.98
C ARG A 575 -34.97 -22.47 41.70
N VAL A 576 -34.65 -21.80 40.60
CA VAL A 576 -35.22 -22.04 39.28
C VAL A 576 -34.13 -22.16 38.22
N SER A 577 -34.48 -22.72 37.07
CA SER A 577 -33.63 -22.73 35.87
C SER A 577 -34.26 -21.87 34.79
N LEU A 578 -33.59 -20.79 34.38
CA LEU A 578 -33.99 -19.93 33.27
C LEU A 578 -33.34 -20.39 31.98
N ASN A 579 -34.10 -20.51 30.88
CA ASN A 579 -33.56 -20.80 29.56
C ASN A 579 -33.35 -19.53 28.73
N ASN A 580 -32.09 -19.13 28.52
CA ASN A 580 -31.74 -17.86 27.89
C ASN A 580 -31.98 -17.81 26.36
N THR A 581 -32.30 -18.94 25.73
CA THR A 581 -32.62 -19.00 24.29
C THR A 581 -34.10 -18.77 23.97
N THR A 582 -34.96 -18.60 24.99
CA THR A 582 -36.42 -18.64 24.82
C THR A 582 -37.11 -17.28 24.81
N LEU A 583 -36.36 -16.18 24.88
CA LEU A 583 -36.91 -14.83 25.04
C LEU A 583 -38.04 -14.52 24.03
N THR A 584 -39.26 -14.37 24.55
CA THR A 584 -40.45 -13.96 23.78
C THR A 584 -41.24 -12.96 24.62
N ASN A 585 -41.55 -11.78 24.09
CA ASN A 585 -42.31 -10.73 24.79
C ASN A 585 -41.75 -10.32 26.18
N ASP A 586 -40.41 -10.31 26.35
CA ASP A 586 -39.69 -10.15 27.63
C ASP A 586 -39.83 -11.31 28.63
N PHE A 587 -40.52 -12.39 28.27
CA PHE A 587 -40.60 -13.59 29.10
C PHE A 587 -39.54 -14.60 28.66
N TYR A 588 -38.96 -15.27 29.66
CA TYR A 588 -38.13 -16.45 29.47
C TYR A 588 -38.89 -17.67 29.96
N GLN A 589 -38.60 -18.84 29.38
CA GLN A 589 -39.00 -20.11 29.99
C GLN A 589 -38.20 -20.33 31.28
N ILE A 590 -38.93 -20.60 32.34
CA ILE A 590 -38.43 -20.92 33.67
C ILE A 590 -38.92 -22.31 34.03
N THR A 591 -38.03 -23.16 34.52
CA THR A 591 -38.37 -24.48 35.07
C THR A 591 -38.22 -24.47 36.59
N TYR A 592 -39.28 -24.86 37.29
CA TYR A 592 -39.34 -25.03 38.74
C TYR A 592 -40.03 -26.35 39.08
N ASN A 593 -39.37 -27.20 39.88
CA ASN A 593 -39.86 -28.53 40.28
C ASN A 593 -40.44 -29.37 39.11
N GLY A 594 -39.74 -29.38 37.97
CA GLY A 594 -40.15 -30.12 36.78
C GLY A 594 -41.29 -29.50 35.97
N LYS A 595 -41.87 -28.39 36.42
CA LYS A 595 -42.86 -27.61 35.67
C LYS A 595 -42.17 -26.45 34.94
N THR A 596 -42.47 -26.30 33.66
CA THR A 596 -41.96 -25.20 32.83
C THR A 596 -43.08 -24.23 32.53
N GLY A 597 -42.82 -22.94 32.71
CA GLY A 597 -43.71 -21.85 32.30
C GLY A 597 -42.90 -20.59 32.01
N TRP A 598 -43.58 -19.47 31.80
CA TRP A 598 -42.99 -18.23 31.33
C TRP A 598 -43.00 -17.17 32.43
N MET A 599 -41.88 -16.46 32.61
CA MET A 599 -41.80 -15.28 33.47
C MET A 599 -40.68 -14.32 33.03
N LYS A 600 -40.82 -13.03 33.34
CA LYS A 600 -39.79 -12.01 33.07
C LYS A 600 -38.57 -12.23 33.97
N ARG A 601 -37.36 -11.99 33.44
CA ARG A 601 -36.09 -12.18 34.17
C ARG A 601 -35.99 -11.38 35.47
N GLY A 602 -36.51 -10.15 35.50
CA GLY A 602 -36.39 -9.23 36.64
C GLY A 602 -37.11 -9.64 37.92
N TYR A 603 -37.75 -10.81 37.96
CA TYR A 603 -38.31 -11.41 39.17
C TYR A 603 -37.35 -12.40 39.85
N PHE A 604 -36.12 -12.53 39.32
CA PHE A 604 -35.14 -13.49 39.76
C PHE A 604 -33.74 -12.87 39.87
N VAL A 605 -32.99 -13.30 40.89
CA VAL A 605 -31.59 -12.94 41.15
C VAL A 605 -30.66 -14.13 41.00
N LYS A 606 -29.37 -13.86 40.80
CA LYS A 606 -28.32 -14.89 40.74
C LYS A 606 -28.04 -15.50 42.11
#